data_AF-A0A1Q3S182-F1
#
_entry.id   AF-A0A1Q3S182-F1
#
_cell.length_a   1.000
_cell.length_b   1.000
_cell.length_c   1.000
_cell.angle_alpha   90.00
_cell.angle_beta   90.00
_cell.angle_gamma   90.00
#
_symmetry.space_group_name_H-M   'P 1'
#
loop_
_entity.id
_entity.type
_entity.pdbx_description
1 polymer ?
#
loop_
_entity_poly.entity_id
_entity_poly.type
_entity_poly.pdbx_seq_one_letter_code
_entity_poly.pdbx_strand_id
1 'polypeptide(L)'
;MKKLICTLALAVMVMSCKTTQEKTSATTINEVKVAIDLKNVTDDKVMVTITPPTFTTETATFHIPKIIPGTYSEDDYGKFIDNFKALDTNGNALAVSKTDDNTWQISNAKALAKVTYLVNDTYDVEGTHDIFSPAGTNIAANENFMLNTHGFVGYFQGKNEIPYTVTVSHPATLWGATSLVDNDPSNEVDVFHTPRYAELVDSPIMYSKPDYTTFNVDGMDILISVYSPNGTYTAKDITPEMETMMRAQKKFLGPVNSTKKYSVLLYLSDMKKPDAKGFGALEHTTSTTVVMPEMMPKAQLLEQLKDVVSHEFFHIVTPLSIHSKEIQYFDYNTPKMSEHLWMYEGVTEYFANLFQVNQGLITEDEFYNRMAEKIEASTRFNDKMPFTNMSKNILDKQYKDSYYNVYLKGALIAMCIDIQMRESSNGARGILSLMQALSNEYGNNKPFNDEDLFAKITALTYPEIGAFLNKYVAGDTPIPYNDYFAKVGVIKGSVKKPANPFLKGDMPYITVNPATKEIMIPPGMELNGFMKKIGLKNDDTLLAINGTAYNLDNIYELIMSSMDWKENDPITIKIKRNNKEQTLKGKVTLTMEDVEGLHFTDNSKAKIKEAWLKG
;
A
#
# COMPACT_ATOMS: atom_id res chain seq x y z
N MET A 1 90.01 43.50 -2.42
CA MET A 1 90.37 42.08 -2.26
C MET A 1 90.87 41.91 -0.82
N LYS A 2 89.98 41.70 0.17
CA LYS A 2 89.55 40.40 0.77
C LYS A 2 90.68 39.40 1.05
N LYS A 3 90.74 38.97 2.32
CA LYS A 3 91.50 37.89 3.02
C LYS A 3 92.40 38.53 4.11
N LEU A 4 92.44 38.14 5.38
CA LEU A 4 92.09 36.90 6.08
C LEU A 4 92.25 37.18 7.60
N ILE A 5 91.26 36.98 8.48
CA ILE A 5 91.50 36.89 9.96
C ILE A 5 90.50 35.92 10.61
N CYS A 6 91.07 34.87 11.23
CA CYS A 6 90.74 34.10 12.45
C CYS A 6 89.27 33.76 12.76
N THR A 7 88.80 32.51 12.76
CA THR A 7 89.12 31.33 13.62
C THR A 7 88.65 31.45 15.09
N LEU A 8 87.61 30.64 15.38
CA LEU A 8 87.16 30.01 16.64
C LEU A 8 86.89 30.88 17.88
N ALA A 9 85.63 30.90 18.33
CA ALA A 9 85.08 29.95 19.33
C ALA A 9 83.73 30.48 19.86
N LEU A 10 82.64 29.73 19.69
CA LEU A 10 81.55 29.74 20.67
C LEU A 10 80.68 28.49 20.54
N ALA A 11 80.37 27.94 21.70
CA ALA A 11 79.62 26.72 21.91
C ALA A 11 78.11 26.98 22.05
N VAL A 12 77.37 25.87 22.13
CA VAL A 12 76.11 25.65 22.86
C VAL A 12 74.80 25.68 22.06
N MET A 13 74.03 24.61 22.34
CA MET A 13 72.58 24.38 22.17
C MET A 13 72.04 23.97 20.80
N VAL A 14 72.03 22.66 20.58
CA VAL A 14 71.05 21.97 19.74
C VAL A 14 69.67 22.09 20.41
N MET A 15 68.81 22.98 19.91
CA MET A 15 67.39 22.96 20.24
C MET A 15 66.72 21.80 19.50
N SER A 16 66.17 20.88 20.29
CA SER A 16 65.24 19.85 19.84
C SER A 16 63.90 20.52 19.53
N CYS A 17 63.62 20.77 18.25
CA CYS A 17 62.26 21.05 17.81
C CYS A 17 61.46 19.74 17.82
N LYS A 18 60.73 19.49 18.91
CA LYS A 18 59.60 18.55 18.88
C LYS A 18 58.53 19.18 17.99
N THR A 19 58.28 18.58 16.84
CA THR A 19 57.06 18.78 16.07
C THR A 19 55.88 18.33 16.95
N THR A 20 55.10 19.30 17.44
CA THR A 20 53.77 19.05 17.99
C THR A 20 52.91 18.45 16.88
N GLN A 21 52.55 17.18 17.01
CA GLN A 21 51.42 16.60 16.29
C GLN A 21 50.18 17.42 16.67
N GLU A 22 49.61 18.15 15.71
CA GLU A 22 48.25 18.64 15.81
C GLU A 22 47.36 17.42 16.06
N LYS A 23 46.69 17.40 17.22
CA LYS A 23 45.52 16.54 17.40
C LYS A 23 44.52 16.96 16.34
N THR A 24 44.35 16.15 15.31
CA THR A 24 43.18 16.20 14.45
C THR A 24 41.96 16.15 15.36
N SER A 25 41.29 17.28 15.52
CA SER A 25 39.96 17.33 16.13
C SER A 25 39.11 16.30 15.40
N ALA A 26 38.66 15.26 16.11
CA ALA A 26 37.81 14.23 15.54
C ALA A 26 36.66 14.91 14.81
N THR A 27 36.58 14.74 13.50
CA THR A 27 35.49 15.28 12.70
C THR A 27 34.20 14.67 13.24
N THR A 28 33.31 15.49 13.80
CA THR A 28 32.00 15.03 14.27
C THR A 28 31.24 14.47 13.08
N ILE A 29 31.09 13.15 13.05
CA ILE A 29 30.26 12.45 12.07
C ILE A 29 28.81 12.69 12.50
N ASN A 30 28.04 13.34 11.63
CA ASN A 30 26.63 13.64 11.86
C ASN A 30 25.75 12.95 10.81
N GLU A 31 26.00 11.65 10.61
CA GLU A 31 25.25 10.74 9.74
C GLU A 31 25.27 9.34 10.38
N VAL A 32 24.33 8.49 9.99
CA VAL A 32 24.36 7.05 10.27
C VAL A 32 24.79 6.32 9.00
N LYS A 33 25.72 5.36 9.12
CA LYS A 33 26.05 4.46 8.00
C LYS A 33 25.56 3.06 8.30
N VAL A 34 24.94 2.43 7.32
CA VAL A 34 24.38 1.09 7.42
C VAL A 34 25.02 0.22 6.35
N ALA A 35 25.46 -0.97 6.72
CA ALA A 35 25.87 -2.00 5.78
C ALA A 35 25.00 -3.24 5.98
N ILE A 36 24.38 -3.72 4.89
CA ILE A 36 23.52 -4.91 4.85
C ILE A 36 24.18 -5.93 3.92
N ASP A 37 24.46 -7.14 4.44
CA ASP A 37 25.16 -8.19 3.70
C ASP A 37 24.22 -9.31 3.24
N LEU A 38 23.76 -9.22 1.99
CA LEU A 38 22.94 -10.22 1.32
C LEU A 38 23.78 -11.30 0.61
N LYS A 39 25.12 -11.22 0.64
CA LYS A 39 26.00 -12.23 0.02
C LYS A 39 26.29 -13.38 0.97
N ASN A 40 26.51 -13.07 2.25
CA ASN A 40 26.94 -14.05 3.25
C ASN A 40 25.80 -14.47 4.19
N VAL A 41 24.65 -14.79 3.63
CA VAL A 41 23.48 -15.26 4.38
C VAL A 41 23.79 -16.63 5.01
N THR A 42 23.56 -16.75 6.31
CA THR A 42 23.75 -18.00 7.07
C THR A 42 22.52 -18.24 7.94
N ASP A 43 21.97 -19.45 7.91
CA ASP A 43 20.77 -19.83 8.68
C ASP A 43 19.62 -18.82 8.53
N ASP A 44 19.39 -18.42 7.28
CA ASP A 44 18.39 -17.43 6.88
C ASP A 44 18.52 -16.04 7.51
N LYS A 45 19.74 -15.69 7.93
CA LYS A 45 20.01 -14.41 8.57
C LYS A 45 20.97 -13.54 7.80
N VAL A 46 20.63 -12.26 7.76
CA VAL A 46 21.41 -11.20 7.13
C VAL A 46 22.18 -10.42 8.20
N MET A 47 23.48 -10.21 7.99
CA MET A 47 24.30 -9.37 8.86
C MET A 47 24.03 -7.89 8.56
N VAL A 48 23.75 -7.12 9.61
CA VAL A 48 23.63 -5.66 9.55
C VAL A 48 24.67 -5.02 10.46
N THR A 49 25.36 -4.01 9.94
CA THR A 49 26.31 -3.19 10.69
C THR A 49 25.90 -1.72 10.61
N ILE A 50 25.78 -1.06 11.75
CA ILE A 50 25.46 0.36 11.87
C ILE A 50 26.65 1.11 12.47
N THR A 51 27.18 2.08 11.74
CA THR A 51 28.12 3.08 12.27
C THR A 51 27.31 4.29 12.74
N PRO A 52 27.33 4.63 14.04
CA PRO A 52 26.52 5.71 14.58
C PRO A 52 27.09 7.10 14.24
N PRO A 53 26.30 8.16 14.46
CA PRO A 53 26.86 9.50 14.62
C PRO A 53 27.73 9.57 15.88
N THR A 54 28.52 10.63 16.00
CA THR A 54 29.29 10.89 17.22
C THR A 54 28.37 11.16 18.42
N PHE A 55 28.52 10.40 19.50
CA PHE A 55 27.82 10.63 20.76
C PHE A 55 28.66 11.46 21.73
N THR A 56 28.00 12.41 22.40
CA THR A 56 28.58 13.20 23.51
C THR A 56 28.08 12.75 24.88
N THR A 57 27.10 11.86 24.92
CA THR A 57 26.50 11.27 26.13
C THR A 57 27.15 9.95 26.50
N GLU A 58 27.14 9.60 27.79
CA GLU A 58 27.66 8.30 28.26
C GLU A 58 26.77 7.13 27.88
N THR A 59 25.50 7.38 27.57
CA THR A 59 24.52 6.37 27.18
C THR A 59 23.92 6.70 25.81
N ALA A 60 23.63 5.66 25.04
CA ALA A 60 22.83 5.74 23.82
C ALA A 60 21.75 4.66 23.88
N THR A 61 20.55 5.00 23.40
CA THR A 61 19.45 4.04 23.25
C THR A 61 19.31 3.75 21.76
N PHE A 62 19.34 2.47 21.41
CA PHE A 62 19.11 1.97 20.07
C PHE A 62 17.78 1.25 20.02
N HIS A 63 17.00 1.51 18.98
CA HIS A 63 15.69 0.91 18.75
C HIS A 63 15.66 0.20 17.41
N ILE A 64 14.91 -0.89 17.36
CA ILE A 64 14.33 -1.43 16.13
C ILE A 64 12.84 -1.08 16.20
N PRO A 65 12.18 -0.70 15.10
CA PRO A 65 10.78 -0.31 15.13
C PRO A 65 9.90 -1.36 15.82
N LYS A 66 8.99 -0.89 16.68
CA LYS A 66 7.89 -1.71 17.22
C LYS A 66 6.70 -1.71 16.26
N ILE A 67 6.48 -0.58 15.60
CA ILE A 67 5.33 -0.28 14.77
C ILE A 67 5.77 0.69 13.67
N ILE A 68 5.13 0.60 12.51
CA ILE A 68 5.31 1.51 11.38
C ILE A 68 3.99 2.22 11.05
N PRO A 69 4.03 3.36 10.33
CA PRO A 69 2.84 3.92 9.69
C PRO A 69 2.18 2.90 8.74
N GLY A 70 0.88 3.07 8.48
CA GLY A 70 0.09 2.24 7.55
C GLY A 70 -0.54 1.00 8.17
N THR A 71 0.22 0.17 8.89
CA THR A 71 -0.33 -1.08 9.48
C THR A 71 -1.10 -0.87 10.77
N TYR A 72 -0.75 0.17 11.53
CA TYR A 72 -1.29 0.49 12.86
C TYR A 72 -1.41 -0.73 13.80
N SER A 73 -0.40 -1.61 13.74
CA SER A 73 -0.24 -2.80 14.55
C SER A 73 1.11 -2.80 15.26
N GLU A 74 1.15 -3.34 16.47
CA GLU A 74 2.40 -3.57 17.19
C GLU A 74 3.00 -4.91 16.71
N ASP A 75 4.06 -4.83 15.91
CA ASP A 75 4.65 -5.96 15.21
C ASP A 75 5.97 -6.44 15.86
N ASP A 76 6.61 -5.58 16.65
CA ASP A 76 7.84 -5.87 17.42
C ASP A 76 8.99 -6.45 16.57
N TYR A 77 9.43 -5.72 15.54
CA TYR A 77 10.50 -6.17 14.63
C TYR A 77 11.81 -6.51 15.36
N GLY A 78 12.03 -5.98 16.58
CA GLY A 78 13.18 -6.34 17.41
C GLY A 78 13.23 -7.80 17.87
N LYS A 79 12.14 -8.57 17.73
CA LYS A 79 12.10 -10.03 17.98
C LYS A 79 12.91 -10.82 16.95
N PHE A 80 13.13 -10.27 15.76
CA PHE A 80 13.87 -10.91 14.67
C PHE A 80 15.35 -10.56 14.67
N ILE A 81 15.84 -9.93 15.75
CA ILE A 81 17.20 -9.45 15.88
C ILE A 81 18.00 -10.33 16.83
N ASP A 82 19.03 -10.95 16.27
CA ASP A 82 19.93 -11.86 16.97
C ASP A 82 21.34 -11.27 17.12
N ASN A 83 22.05 -11.73 18.15
CA ASN A 83 23.48 -11.45 18.34
C ASN A 83 23.86 -9.96 18.32
N PHE A 84 23.00 -9.09 18.87
CA PHE A 84 23.26 -7.66 18.99
C PHE A 84 24.55 -7.37 19.78
N LYS A 85 25.45 -6.60 19.19
CA LYS A 85 26.72 -6.16 19.81
C LYS A 85 26.96 -4.68 19.55
N ALA A 86 27.39 -3.97 20.58
CA ALA A 86 27.95 -2.63 20.47
C ALA A 86 29.47 -2.71 20.66
N LEU A 87 30.24 -2.07 19.78
CA LEU A 87 31.70 -2.22 19.71
C LEU A 87 32.39 -0.86 19.70
N ASP A 88 33.53 -0.76 20.39
CA ASP A 88 34.42 0.39 20.33
C ASP A 88 35.32 0.38 19.08
N THR A 89 36.14 1.42 18.91
CA THR A 89 37.06 1.54 17.76
C THR A 89 38.14 0.46 17.71
N ASN A 90 38.42 -0.20 18.83
CA ASN A 90 39.37 -1.31 18.93
C ASN A 90 38.69 -2.67 18.74
N GLY A 91 37.36 -2.71 18.56
CA GLY A 91 36.57 -3.93 18.43
C GLY A 91 36.19 -4.58 19.76
N ASN A 92 36.40 -3.92 20.90
CA ASN A 92 35.95 -4.43 22.19
C ASN A 92 34.44 -4.22 22.36
N ALA A 93 33.76 -5.20 22.98
CA ALA A 93 32.35 -5.09 23.29
C ALA A 93 32.09 -4.04 24.39
N LEU A 94 31.15 -3.14 24.11
CA LEU A 94 30.56 -2.25 25.10
C LEU A 94 29.41 -2.96 25.83
N ALA A 95 29.11 -2.52 27.05
CA ALA A 95 28.00 -3.08 27.82
C ALA A 95 26.67 -2.67 27.19
N VAL A 96 25.81 -3.67 26.94
CA VAL A 96 24.48 -3.50 26.37
C VAL A 96 23.45 -4.20 27.26
N SER A 97 22.30 -3.55 27.47
CA SER A 97 21.13 -4.15 28.11
C SER A 97 19.93 -4.08 27.17
N LYS A 98 19.29 -5.22 26.88
CA LYS A 98 17.99 -5.26 26.17
C LYS A 98 16.88 -5.00 27.19
N THR A 99 16.09 -3.95 27.00
CA THR A 99 15.07 -3.51 28.00
C THR A 99 13.66 -4.00 27.67
N ASP A 100 13.39 -4.25 26.40
CA ASP A 100 12.16 -4.82 25.84
C ASP A 100 12.52 -5.48 24.50
N ASP A 101 11.53 -5.98 23.75
CA ASP A 101 11.76 -6.67 22.49
C ASP A 101 12.48 -5.81 21.43
N ASN A 102 12.37 -4.49 21.51
CA ASN A 102 12.73 -3.52 20.48
C ASN A 102 13.82 -2.53 20.90
N THR A 103 14.33 -2.59 22.13
CA THR A 103 15.20 -1.54 22.70
C THR A 103 16.47 -2.09 23.35
N TRP A 104 17.60 -1.49 23.00
CA TRP A 104 18.92 -1.76 23.56
C TRP A 104 19.55 -0.49 24.14
N GLN A 105 19.92 -0.53 25.41
CA GLN A 105 20.66 0.54 26.07
C GLN A 105 22.15 0.23 26.04
N ILE A 106 22.95 1.14 25.47
CA ILE A 106 24.39 1.03 25.30
C ILE A 106 25.09 1.97 26.27
N SER A 107 26.01 1.43 27.08
CA SER A 107 26.84 2.20 28.00
C SER A 107 28.17 2.63 27.35
N ASN A 108 28.78 3.71 27.85
CA ASN A 108 30.00 4.31 27.31
C ASN A 108 29.86 4.69 25.82
N ALA A 109 28.73 5.30 25.47
CA ALA A 109 28.38 5.60 24.08
C ALA A 109 29.36 6.55 23.37
N LYS A 110 30.14 7.37 24.11
CA LYS A 110 31.23 8.17 23.55
C LYS A 110 32.30 7.34 22.83
N ALA A 111 32.47 6.08 23.22
CA ALA A 111 33.41 5.16 22.60
C ALA A 111 32.77 4.28 21.51
N LEU A 112 31.45 4.38 21.30
CA LEU A 112 30.73 3.54 20.35
C LEU A 112 31.19 3.82 18.91
N ALA A 113 31.74 2.79 18.27
CA ALA A 113 32.20 2.87 16.89
C ALA A 113 31.25 2.16 15.92
N LYS A 114 30.62 1.06 16.33
CA LYS A 114 29.59 0.38 15.54
C LYS A 114 28.68 -0.50 16.38
N VAL A 115 27.51 -0.77 15.84
CA VAL A 115 26.56 -1.80 16.27
C VAL A 115 26.50 -2.87 15.19
N THR A 116 26.41 -4.14 15.57
CA THR A 116 26.25 -5.27 14.64
C THR A 116 25.20 -6.24 15.15
N TYR A 117 24.40 -6.82 14.27
CA TYR A 117 23.40 -7.84 14.59
C TYR A 117 23.04 -8.67 13.35
N LEU A 118 22.38 -9.80 13.57
CA LEU A 118 21.79 -10.64 12.55
C LEU A 118 20.27 -10.39 12.51
N VAL A 119 19.71 -10.30 11.32
CA VAL A 119 18.26 -10.11 11.07
C VAL A 119 17.70 -11.39 10.48
N ASN A 120 16.63 -11.92 11.07
CA ASN A 120 15.81 -13.00 10.51
C ASN A 120 14.64 -12.43 9.70
N ASP A 121 14.07 -13.20 8.79
CA ASP A 121 12.92 -12.77 8.01
C ASP A 121 11.57 -13.05 8.72
N THR A 122 10.48 -12.67 8.07
CA THR A 122 9.12 -12.88 8.60
C THR A 122 8.26 -13.84 7.76
N TYR A 123 8.53 -14.01 6.45
CA TYR A 123 7.59 -14.67 5.52
C TYR A 123 7.45 -16.17 5.78
N ASP A 124 8.54 -16.88 6.06
CA ASP A 124 8.51 -18.34 6.23
C ASP A 124 8.12 -18.78 7.67
N VAL A 125 8.09 -17.81 8.60
CA VAL A 125 7.77 -17.97 10.02
C VAL A 125 6.45 -17.33 10.47
N GLU A 126 5.61 -16.82 9.55
CA GLU A 126 4.30 -16.18 9.84
C GLU A 126 3.32 -17.05 10.66
N GLY A 127 3.58 -18.34 10.84
CA GLY A 127 2.82 -19.16 11.80
C GLY A 127 3.12 -18.86 13.28
N THR A 128 4.10 -18.00 13.56
CA THR A 128 4.63 -17.72 14.91
C THR A 128 4.47 -16.26 15.34
N HIS A 129 4.04 -15.37 14.43
CA HIS A 129 3.80 -13.95 14.66
C HIS A 129 2.77 -13.41 13.66
N ASP A 130 2.16 -12.26 13.97
CA ASP A 130 1.06 -11.68 13.18
C ASP A 130 1.52 -10.47 12.33
N ILE A 131 2.67 -10.59 11.65
CA ILE A 131 3.18 -9.50 10.79
C ILE A 131 2.50 -9.60 9.44
N PHE A 132 1.86 -8.50 9.02
CA PHE A 132 1.24 -8.41 7.71
C PHE A 132 2.32 -8.41 6.61
N SER A 133 2.27 -9.36 5.67
CA SER A 133 3.38 -9.61 4.73
C SER A 133 3.81 -8.40 3.89
N PRO A 134 2.94 -7.47 3.44
CA PRO A 134 3.38 -6.24 2.80
C PRO A 134 4.28 -5.34 3.67
N ALA A 135 4.21 -5.48 5.01
CA ALA A 135 5.12 -4.86 5.98
C ALA A 135 6.24 -5.80 6.46
N GLY A 136 6.16 -7.08 6.12
CA GLY A 136 7.13 -8.11 6.50
C GLY A 136 8.38 -8.12 5.62
N THR A 137 9.34 -8.96 5.97
CA THR A 137 10.61 -9.15 5.26
C THR A 137 10.74 -10.58 4.75
N ASN A 138 11.55 -10.74 3.71
CA ASN A 138 11.89 -12.03 3.13
C ASN A 138 13.41 -12.14 2.96
N ILE A 139 13.97 -13.28 3.31
CA ILE A 139 15.36 -13.68 3.08
C ILE A 139 15.30 -15.03 2.37
N ALA A 140 15.63 -15.05 1.09
CA ALA A 140 15.75 -16.28 0.31
C ALA A 140 17.07 -16.19 -0.44
N ALA A 141 18.14 -16.71 0.17
CA ALA A 141 19.52 -16.52 -0.29
C ALA A 141 19.70 -16.85 -1.78
N ASN A 142 20.20 -15.88 -2.55
CA ASN A 142 20.39 -15.96 -4.01
C ASN A 142 19.10 -16.04 -4.85
N GLU A 143 17.91 -15.91 -4.26
CA GLU A 143 16.62 -15.96 -4.94
C GLU A 143 15.84 -14.64 -4.81
N ASN A 144 15.55 -14.23 -3.58
CA ASN A 144 14.80 -13.02 -3.28
C ASN A 144 15.17 -12.43 -1.91
N PHE A 145 15.20 -11.12 -1.81
CA PHE A 145 15.14 -10.43 -0.52
C PHE A 145 14.08 -9.33 -0.60
N MET A 146 13.12 -9.34 0.31
CA MET A 146 12.19 -8.24 0.50
C MET A 146 12.67 -7.41 1.68
N LEU A 147 13.43 -6.35 1.37
CA LEU A 147 13.96 -5.42 2.37
C LEU A 147 12.95 -4.31 2.63
N ASN A 148 11.92 -4.64 3.38
CA ASN A 148 11.22 -3.64 4.16
C ASN A 148 12.18 -3.13 5.25
N THR A 149 12.77 -1.97 5.02
CA THR A 149 14.00 -1.50 5.68
C THR A 149 13.84 -1.30 7.18
N HIS A 150 12.62 -1.05 7.69
CA HIS A 150 12.32 -1.04 9.13
C HIS A 150 12.60 -2.38 9.81
N GLY A 151 12.46 -3.49 9.11
CA GLY A 151 12.77 -4.83 9.64
C GLY A 151 14.27 -5.10 9.75
N PHE A 152 15.12 -4.33 9.07
CA PHE A 152 16.57 -4.52 9.03
C PHE A 152 17.36 -3.43 9.76
N VAL A 153 16.90 -2.19 9.69
CA VAL A 153 17.67 -1.01 10.12
C VAL A 153 17.00 -0.35 11.31
N GLY A 154 17.69 -0.34 12.45
CA GLY A 154 17.27 0.41 13.62
C GLY A 154 17.79 1.85 13.65
N TYR A 155 17.40 2.59 14.69
CA TYR A 155 17.74 4.00 14.88
C TYR A 155 18.22 4.28 16.30
N PHE A 156 18.96 5.38 16.45
CA PHE A 156 19.35 5.88 17.77
C PHE A 156 18.36 6.95 18.24
N GLN A 157 17.90 6.83 19.49
CA GLN A 157 16.94 7.76 20.08
C GLN A 157 17.45 9.21 19.99
N GLY A 158 16.60 10.11 19.48
CA GLY A 158 16.93 11.53 19.28
C GLY A 158 17.87 11.80 18.10
N LYS A 159 18.14 10.82 17.24
CA LYS A 159 18.95 10.93 16.02
C LYS A 159 18.16 10.56 14.76
N ASN A 160 16.82 10.64 14.81
CA ASN A 160 15.98 10.23 13.71
C ASN A 160 16.10 11.18 12.51
N GLU A 161 16.43 12.45 12.77
CA GLU A 161 16.46 13.55 11.79
C GLU A 161 17.85 13.79 11.15
N ILE A 162 18.79 12.85 11.27
CA ILE A 162 20.10 12.95 10.61
C ILE A 162 20.17 12.00 9.40
N PRO A 163 21.01 12.30 8.39
CA PRO A 163 21.10 11.49 7.18
C PRO A 163 21.56 10.05 7.41
N TYR A 164 21.08 9.15 6.57
CA TYR A 164 21.52 7.76 6.49
C TYR A 164 22.20 7.49 5.14
N THR A 165 23.33 6.79 5.19
CA THR A 165 23.96 6.17 4.02
C THR A 165 23.84 4.66 4.16
N VAL A 166 23.12 4.00 3.27
CA VAL A 166 22.87 2.55 3.31
C VAL A 166 23.62 1.89 2.16
N THR A 167 24.50 0.96 2.50
CA THR A 167 25.22 0.13 1.54
C THR A 167 24.67 -1.29 1.62
N VAL A 168 24.17 -1.81 0.50
CA VAL A 168 23.67 -3.18 0.41
C VAL A 168 24.58 -3.97 -0.50
N SER A 169 25.28 -4.98 0.03
CA SER A 169 26.05 -5.90 -0.80
C SER A 169 25.19 -7.09 -1.18
N HIS A 170 25.05 -7.37 -2.47
CA HIS A 170 24.15 -8.41 -2.98
C HIS A 170 24.81 -9.25 -4.09
N PRO A 171 24.32 -10.47 -4.35
CA PRO A 171 24.79 -11.27 -5.49
C PRO A 171 24.59 -10.54 -6.82
N ALA A 172 25.56 -10.66 -7.73
CA ALA A 172 25.53 -10.06 -9.07
C ALA A 172 24.30 -10.46 -9.93
N THR A 173 23.62 -11.55 -9.57
CA THR A 173 22.45 -12.07 -10.26
C THR A 173 21.15 -11.44 -9.80
N LEU A 174 21.17 -10.70 -8.70
CA LEU A 174 20.00 -10.02 -8.12
C LEU A 174 20.12 -8.51 -8.34
N TRP A 175 18.97 -7.87 -8.52
CA TRP A 175 18.85 -6.43 -8.73
C TRP A 175 17.85 -5.85 -7.72
N GLY A 176 18.20 -4.73 -7.09
CA GLY A 176 17.35 -4.03 -6.12
C GLY A 176 16.28 -3.17 -6.79
N ALA A 177 15.05 -3.69 -6.91
CA ALA A 177 13.91 -2.91 -7.34
C ALA A 177 13.47 -1.96 -6.22
N THR A 178 13.58 -0.65 -6.45
CA THR A 178 13.19 0.39 -5.48
C THR A 178 12.98 1.76 -6.16
N SER A 179 12.32 2.66 -5.45
CA SER A 179 12.22 4.08 -5.82
C SER A 179 13.45 4.90 -5.46
N LEU A 180 14.31 4.42 -4.55
CA LEU A 180 15.58 5.08 -4.23
C LEU A 180 16.50 5.19 -5.45
N VAL A 181 17.43 6.15 -5.36
CA VAL A 181 18.51 6.32 -6.34
C VAL A 181 19.74 5.62 -5.80
N ASP A 182 20.18 4.60 -6.53
CA ASP A 182 21.47 3.98 -6.30
C ASP A 182 22.60 4.91 -6.78
N ASN A 183 23.58 5.13 -5.91
CA ASN A 183 24.72 6.02 -6.13
C ASN A 183 26.02 5.25 -6.43
N ASP A 184 25.97 3.92 -6.51
CA ASP A 184 27.09 3.08 -6.88
C ASP A 184 26.83 2.43 -8.27
N PRO A 185 27.79 2.44 -9.20
CA PRO A 185 27.62 1.79 -10.50
C PRO A 185 27.88 0.27 -10.47
N SER A 186 28.28 -0.28 -9.34
CA SER A 186 28.52 -1.72 -9.14
C SER A 186 27.24 -2.52 -9.38
N ASN A 187 27.38 -3.76 -9.82
CA ASN A 187 26.28 -4.71 -9.94
C ASN A 187 26.18 -5.66 -8.74
N GLU A 188 26.96 -5.42 -7.68
CA GLU A 188 26.99 -6.24 -6.47
C GLU A 188 26.94 -5.43 -5.17
N VAL A 189 26.84 -4.10 -5.31
CA VAL A 189 26.82 -3.15 -4.20
C VAL A 189 25.93 -2.00 -4.64
N ASP A 190 24.88 -1.74 -3.88
CA ASP A 190 24.06 -0.54 -4.05
C ASP A 190 24.32 0.42 -2.88
N VAL A 191 24.30 1.73 -3.16
CA VAL A 191 24.47 2.78 -2.14
C VAL A 191 23.33 3.80 -2.22
N PHE A 192 22.52 3.83 -1.17
CA PHE A 192 21.38 4.74 -1.03
C PHE A 192 21.66 5.81 0.02
N HIS A 193 21.17 7.03 -0.24
CA HIS A 193 21.23 8.14 0.71
C HIS A 193 19.81 8.60 1.03
N THR A 194 19.48 8.71 2.31
CA THR A 194 18.21 9.27 2.77
C THR A 194 18.45 10.44 3.75
N PRO A 195 17.59 11.47 3.73
CA PRO A 195 17.81 12.67 4.53
C PRO A 195 17.60 12.44 6.03
N ARG A 196 16.71 11.50 6.40
CA ARG A 196 16.47 11.10 7.78
C ARG A 196 15.95 9.64 7.82
N TYR A 197 15.73 9.14 9.03
CA TYR A 197 15.33 7.75 9.25
C TYR A 197 13.95 7.43 8.64
N ALA A 198 13.02 8.40 8.67
CA ALA A 198 11.66 8.20 8.16
C ALA A 198 11.63 7.84 6.67
N GLU A 199 12.39 8.53 5.81
CA GLU A 199 12.43 8.18 4.38
C GLU A 199 13.20 6.88 4.13
N LEU A 200 14.09 6.47 5.04
CA LEU A 200 14.71 5.14 4.93
C LEU A 200 13.68 4.04 5.14
N VAL A 201 12.96 4.09 6.26
CA VAL A 201 11.97 3.03 6.60
C VAL A 201 10.74 3.05 5.71
N ASP A 202 10.49 4.15 5.01
CA ASP A 202 9.46 4.28 3.98
C ASP A 202 9.95 3.94 2.55
N SER A 203 11.13 3.33 2.42
CA SER A 203 11.73 2.99 1.12
C SER A 203 12.10 1.51 1.05
N PRO A 204 11.15 0.62 0.72
CA PRO A 204 11.44 -0.79 0.53
C PRO A 204 12.35 -1.05 -0.68
N ILE A 205 13.04 -2.18 -0.65
CA ILE A 205 13.88 -2.67 -1.75
C ILE A 205 13.63 -4.16 -1.95
N MET A 206 13.23 -4.57 -3.15
CA MET A 206 13.06 -5.97 -3.51
C MET A 206 14.24 -6.44 -4.37
N TYR A 207 15.16 -7.21 -3.80
CA TYR A 207 16.23 -7.86 -4.57
C TYR A 207 15.73 -9.17 -5.15
N SER A 208 15.76 -9.30 -6.47
CA SER A 208 15.44 -10.55 -7.16
C SER A 208 16.12 -10.60 -8.53
N LYS A 209 16.03 -11.74 -9.22
CA LYS A 209 16.37 -11.75 -10.65
C LYS A 209 15.47 -10.72 -11.38
N PRO A 210 16.03 -9.85 -12.24
CA PRO A 210 15.23 -8.80 -12.88
C PRO A 210 14.04 -9.33 -13.68
N ASP A 211 12.83 -9.00 -13.24
CA ASP A 211 11.59 -9.07 -14.00
C ASP A 211 10.80 -7.79 -13.70
N TYR A 212 10.88 -6.84 -14.62
CA TYR A 212 10.28 -5.52 -14.44
C TYR A 212 9.92 -4.88 -15.78
N THR A 213 9.04 -3.90 -15.71
CA THR A 213 8.74 -2.97 -16.79
C THR A 213 8.80 -1.54 -16.27
N THR A 214 8.96 -0.59 -17.19
CA THR A 214 8.85 0.83 -16.87
C THR A 214 8.02 1.56 -17.93
N PHE A 215 7.35 2.62 -17.50
CA PHE A 215 6.64 3.54 -18.40
C PHE A 215 6.55 4.92 -17.75
N ASN A 216 6.35 5.96 -18.56
CA ASN A 216 6.16 7.33 -18.08
C ASN A 216 4.68 7.75 -18.20
N VAL A 217 4.16 8.36 -17.14
CA VAL A 217 2.83 8.98 -17.12
C VAL A 217 2.95 10.40 -16.61
N ASP A 218 2.72 11.38 -17.49
CA ASP A 218 2.74 12.82 -17.17
C ASP A 218 4.00 13.27 -16.40
N GLY A 219 5.16 12.75 -16.82
CA GLY A 219 6.45 13.09 -16.21
C GLY A 219 6.73 12.41 -14.86
N MET A 220 5.98 11.35 -14.52
CA MET A 220 6.29 10.40 -13.45
C MET A 220 6.75 9.07 -14.07
N ASP A 221 7.93 8.61 -13.66
CA ASP A 221 8.47 7.31 -14.07
C ASP A 221 7.91 6.21 -13.17
N ILE A 222 7.20 5.27 -13.77
CA ILE A 222 6.64 4.11 -13.07
C ILE A 222 7.55 2.91 -13.28
N LEU A 223 7.85 2.21 -12.19
CA LEU A 223 8.47 0.89 -12.18
C LEU A 223 7.45 -0.15 -11.70
N ILE A 224 7.26 -1.23 -12.45
CA ILE A 224 6.55 -2.41 -11.95
C ILE A 224 7.55 -3.55 -11.91
N SER A 225 7.85 -4.07 -10.72
CA SER A 225 8.72 -5.22 -10.52
C SER A 225 7.92 -6.38 -9.95
N VAL A 226 8.14 -7.58 -10.48
CA VAL A 226 7.42 -8.79 -10.09
C VAL A 226 8.42 -9.84 -9.64
N TYR A 227 8.23 -10.40 -8.46
CA TYR A 227 8.83 -11.66 -8.04
C TYR A 227 7.77 -12.76 -8.09
N SER A 228 8.00 -13.76 -8.95
CA SER A 228 7.14 -14.95 -9.14
C SER A 228 8.01 -16.19 -8.93
N PRO A 229 7.95 -16.86 -7.77
CA PRO A 229 8.88 -17.94 -7.41
C PRO A 229 8.84 -19.11 -8.40
N ASN A 230 7.70 -19.37 -9.05
CA ASN A 230 7.57 -20.41 -10.07
C ASN A 230 7.59 -19.85 -11.51
N GLY A 231 7.76 -18.55 -11.69
CA GLY A 231 7.74 -17.87 -12.99
C GLY A 231 6.37 -17.92 -13.69
N THR A 232 5.29 -18.02 -12.91
CA THR A 232 3.90 -18.10 -13.39
C THR A 232 3.46 -16.79 -14.06
N TYR A 233 3.87 -15.64 -13.49
CA TYR A 233 3.55 -14.31 -13.99
C TYR A 233 4.82 -13.46 -14.12
N THR A 234 4.86 -12.63 -15.16
CA THR A 234 5.95 -11.66 -15.40
C THR A 234 5.46 -10.23 -15.23
N ALA A 235 6.35 -9.26 -15.08
CA ALA A 235 5.95 -7.85 -15.07
C ALA A 235 5.22 -7.46 -16.37
N LYS A 236 5.61 -8.04 -17.51
CA LYS A 236 4.93 -7.84 -18.80
C LYS A 236 3.47 -8.33 -18.79
N ASP A 237 3.14 -9.34 -17.99
CA ASP A 237 1.77 -9.83 -17.85
C ASP A 237 0.86 -8.88 -17.08
N ILE A 238 1.43 -8.06 -16.20
CA ILE A 238 0.72 -7.19 -15.25
C ILE A 238 0.64 -5.74 -15.73
N THR A 239 1.66 -5.30 -16.48
CA THR A 239 1.84 -3.89 -16.84
C THR A 239 0.70 -3.26 -17.63
N PRO A 240 0.10 -3.91 -18.66
CA PRO A 240 -0.89 -3.24 -19.51
C PRO A 240 -2.10 -2.70 -18.73
N GLU A 241 -2.65 -3.51 -17.83
CA GLU A 241 -3.79 -3.15 -16.98
C GLU A 241 -3.39 -2.10 -15.93
N MET A 242 -2.22 -2.25 -15.31
CA MET A 242 -1.71 -1.28 -14.34
C MET A 242 -1.41 0.09 -14.97
N GLU A 243 -0.82 0.11 -16.17
CA GLU A 243 -0.57 1.34 -16.92
C GLU A 243 -1.89 2.05 -17.26
N THR A 244 -2.89 1.31 -17.71
CA THR A 244 -4.23 1.86 -17.98
C THR A 244 -4.83 2.50 -16.73
N MET A 245 -4.75 1.79 -15.61
CA MET A 245 -5.25 2.24 -14.30
C MET A 245 -4.51 3.49 -13.82
N MET A 246 -3.18 3.49 -13.80
CA MET A 246 -2.37 4.63 -13.33
C MET A 246 -2.51 5.86 -14.22
N ARG A 247 -2.65 5.70 -15.55
CA ARG A 247 -2.98 6.80 -16.46
C ARG A 247 -4.34 7.43 -16.12
N ALA A 248 -5.33 6.60 -15.81
CA ALA A 248 -6.64 7.07 -15.35
C ALA A 248 -6.56 7.82 -14.01
N GLN A 249 -5.79 7.31 -13.03
CA GLN A 249 -5.56 7.98 -11.75
C GLN A 249 -4.85 9.34 -11.91
N LYS A 250 -3.78 9.39 -12.71
CA LYS A 250 -3.07 10.64 -12.99
C LYS A 250 -3.97 11.68 -13.64
N LYS A 251 -4.81 11.27 -14.59
CA LYS A 251 -5.82 12.14 -15.21
C LYS A 251 -6.85 12.64 -14.19
N PHE A 252 -7.32 11.77 -13.28
CA PHE A 252 -8.24 12.14 -12.21
C PHE A 252 -7.61 13.16 -11.24
N LEU A 253 -6.36 12.93 -10.81
CA LEU A 253 -5.62 13.82 -9.92
C LEU A 253 -5.27 15.17 -10.54
N GLY A 254 -5.24 15.25 -11.87
CA GLY A 254 -4.94 16.46 -12.63
C GLY A 254 -3.54 16.99 -12.31
N PRO A 255 -3.39 18.23 -11.81
CA PRO A 255 -2.09 18.85 -11.59
C PRO A 255 -1.29 18.27 -10.42
N VAL A 256 -1.89 17.40 -9.58
CA VAL A 256 -1.19 16.83 -8.42
C VAL A 256 -0.07 15.91 -8.90
N ASN A 257 1.17 16.27 -8.54
CA ASN A 257 2.37 15.51 -8.90
C ASN A 257 3.45 15.69 -7.82
N SER A 258 3.29 14.99 -6.70
CA SER A 258 4.16 15.07 -5.51
C SER A 258 5.47 14.28 -5.63
N THR A 259 5.57 13.38 -6.61
CA THR A 259 6.79 12.58 -6.89
C THR A 259 7.08 12.50 -8.38
N LYS A 260 8.33 12.20 -8.74
CA LYS A 260 8.78 11.94 -10.12
C LYS A 260 8.97 10.46 -10.42
N LYS A 261 8.94 9.61 -9.40
CA LYS A 261 9.10 8.17 -9.54
C LYS A 261 8.13 7.45 -8.61
N TYR A 262 7.54 6.36 -9.09
CA TYR A 262 6.71 5.48 -8.27
C TYR A 262 6.98 4.01 -8.62
N SER A 263 7.17 3.15 -7.61
CA SER A 263 7.48 1.73 -7.83
C SER A 263 6.42 0.82 -7.23
N VAL A 264 5.93 -0.15 -7.99
CA VAL A 264 5.11 -1.26 -7.50
C VAL A 264 6.02 -2.47 -7.35
N LEU A 265 6.18 -2.95 -6.11
CA LEU A 265 6.97 -4.14 -5.78
C LEU A 265 5.99 -5.29 -5.50
N LEU A 266 5.73 -6.11 -6.52
CA LEU A 266 4.79 -7.23 -6.43
C LEU A 266 5.53 -8.53 -6.10
N TYR A 267 5.27 -9.05 -4.90
CA TYR A 267 5.68 -10.37 -4.46
C TYR A 267 4.53 -11.36 -4.63
N LEU A 268 4.74 -12.45 -5.37
CA LEU A 268 3.77 -13.52 -5.52
C LEU A 268 4.17 -14.71 -4.64
N SER A 269 3.30 -15.09 -3.71
CA SER A 269 3.56 -16.16 -2.73
C SER A 269 3.24 -17.54 -3.29
N ASP A 270 4.13 -18.51 -3.04
CA ASP A 270 3.92 -19.94 -3.30
C ASP A 270 3.24 -20.61 -2.11
N MET A 271 1.91 -20.72 -2.20
CA MET A 271 1.06 -21.34 -1.18
C MET A 271 1.37 -22.82 -0.86
N LYS A 272 2.28 -23.47 -1.60
CA LYS A 272 2.69 -24.86 -1.35
C LYS A 272 3.92 -24.97 -0.42
N LYS A 273 4.55 -23.85 -0.08
CA LYS A 273 5.74 -23.78 0.79
C LYS A 273 5.47 -22.84 1.98
N PRO A 274 6.31 -22.87 3.03
CA PRO A 274 6.37 -21.78 3.99
C PRO A 274 6.81 -20.51 3.26
N ASP A 275 5.89 -19.58 3.10
CA ASP A 275 6.01 -18.32 2.36
C ASP A 275 4.93 -17.36 2.92
N ALA A 276 4.96 -16.09 2.50
CA ALA A 276 4.03 -15.04 2.90
C ALA A 276 2.56 -15.43 2.74
N LYS A 277 1.72 -15.10 3.73
CA LYS A 277 0.30 -15.48 3.80
C LYS A 277 -0.62 -14.27 3.98
N GLY A 278 -0.12 -13.14 4.42
CA GLY A 278 -0.84 -11.88 4.49
C GLY A 278 -0.94 -11.24 3.10
N PHE A 279 -2.07 -11.38 2.42
CA PHE A 279 -2.27 -10.76 1.10
C PHE A 279 -2.84 -9.35 1.20
N GLY A 280 -2.32 -8.46 0.36
CA GLY A 280 -2.72 -7.06 0.29
C GLY A 280 -1.55 -6.20 -0.14
N ALA A 281 -1.56 -4.93 0.27
CA ALA A 281 -0.45 -4.02 0.03
C ALA A 281 -0.20 -3.09 1.22
N LEU A 282 0.94 -2.43 1.18
CA LEU A 282 1.34 -1.37 2.08
C LEU A 282 1.77 -0.16 1.25
N GLU A 283 1.30 1.02 1.65
CA GLU A 283 1.66 2.27 1.04
C GLU A 283 3.06 2.73 1.45
N HIS A 284 3.75 3.37 0.51
CA HIS A 284 4.95 4.15 0.77
C HIS A 284 4.92 5.44 -0.03
N THR A 285 5.70 6.45 0.37
CA THR A 285 5.72 7.78 -0.27
C THR A 285 5.97 7.71 -1.78
N THR A 286 6.85 6.81 -2.22
CA THR A 286 7.20 6.65 -3.64
C THR A 286 7.05 5.22 -4.13
N SER A 287 6.40 4.33 -3.38
CA SER A 287 6.25 2.95 -3.79
C SER A 287 5.05 2.29 -3.11
N THR A 288 4.81 1.05 -3.47
CA THR A 288 3.96 0.16 -2.69
C THR A 288 4.54 -1.25 -2.74
N THR A 289 4.48 -1.92 -1.60
CA THR A 289 4.76 -3.36 -1.49
C THR A 289 3.44 -4.10 -1.61
N VAL A 290 3.35 -5.08 -2.51
CA VAL A 290 2.14 -5.84 -2.77
C VAL A 290 2.45 -7.33 -2.63
N VAL A 291 1.64 -8.06 -1.87
CA VAL A 291 1.77 -9.50 -1.70
C VAL A 291 0.47 -10.18 -2.13
N MET A 292 0.55 -11.10 -3.10
CA MET A 292 -0.62 -11.83 -3.63
C MET A 292 -0.30 -13.32 -3.81
N PRO A 293 -1.30 -14.22 -3.79
CA PRO A 293 -1.08 -15.64 -4.07
C PRO A 293 -0.73 -15.86 -5.56
N GLU A 294 0.38 -16.54 -5.86
CA GLU A 294 0.79 -16.83 -7.25
C GLU A 294 -0.21 -17.75 -7.97
N MET A 295 -0.93 -18.59 -7.20
CA MET A 295 -1.95 -19.50 -7.75
C MET A 295 -3.24 -18.80 -8.22
N MET A 296 -3.40 -17.51 -7.92
CA MET A 296 -4.58 -16.74 -8.31
C MET A 296 -4.65 -16.63 -9.85
N PRO A 297 -5.80 -16.97 -10.49
CA PRO A 297 -5.94 -16.83 -11.94
C PRO A 297 -5.66 -15.40 -12.41
N LYS A 298 -4.98 -15.26 -13.55
CA LYS A 298 -4.51 -13.96 -14.07
C LYS A 298 -5.58 -12.87 -14.05
N ALA A 299 -6.79 -13.15 -14.54
CA ALA A 299 -7.88 -12.17 -14.57
C ALA A 299 -8.27 -11.69 -13.17
N GLN A 300 -8.35 -12.59 -12.19
CA GLN A 300 -8.65 -12.25 -10.80
C GLN A 300 -7.49 -11.46 -10.17
N LEU A 301 -6.24 -11.86 -10.44
CA LEU A 301 -5.06 -11.13 -9.97
C LEU A 301 -5.05 -9.70 -10.48
N LEU A 302 -5.33 -9.47 -11.77
CA LEU A 302 -5.36 -8.13 -12.35
C LEU A 302 -6.46 -7.25 -11.75
N GLU A 303 -7.66 -7.79 -11.49
CA GLU A 303 -8.72 -7.03 -10.80
C GLU A 303 -8.33 -6.69 -9.35
N GLN A 304 -7.74 -7.64 -8.61
CA GLN A 304 -7.27 -7.38 -7.24
C GLN A 304 -6.16 -6.33 -7.21
N LEU A 305 -5.20 -6.40 -8.14
CA LEU A 305 -4.15 -5.40 -8.27
C LEU A 305 -4.71 -4.04 -8.65
N LYS A 306 -5.73 -3.99 -9.53
CA LYS A 306 -6.37 -2.73 -9.91
C LYS A 306 -6.99 -2.05 -8.70
N ASP A 307 -7.71 -2.77 -7.85
CA ASP A 307 -8.32 -2.18 -6.66
C ASP A 307 -7.24 -1.80 -5.63
N VAL A 308 -6.37 -2.74 -5.23
CA VAL A 308 -5.35 -2.51 -4.20
C VAL A 308 -4.32 -1.46 -4.61
N VAL A 309 -3.64 -1.63 -5.75
CA VAL A 309 -2.60 -0.67 -6.19
C VAL A 309 -3.21 0.71 -6.45
N SER A 310 -4.48 0.80 -6.85
CA SER A 310 -5.12 2.10 -7.00
C SER A 310 -5.26 2.83 -5.65
N HIS A 311 -5.66 2.12 -4.59
CA HIS A 311 -5.68 2.68 -3.23
C HIS A 311 -4.29 3.18 -2.83
N GLU A 312 -3.28 2.31 -2.95
CA GLU A 312 -1.91 2.65 -2.56
C GLU A 312 -1.34 3.85 -3.32
N PHE A 313 -1.64 3.95 -4.61
CA PHE A 313 -1.19 5.09 -5.41
C PHE A 313 -1.85 6.40 -4.96
N PHE A 314 -3.07 6.38 -4.40
CA PHE A 314 -3.71 7.61 -3.89
C PHE A 314 -3.08 8.16 -2.61
N HIS A 315 -2.27 7.35 -1.89
CA HIS A 315 -1.52 7.83 -0.74
C HIS A 315 -0.44 8.88 -1.10
N ILE A 316 -0.12 9.09 -2.38
CA ILE A 316 0.71 10.22 -2.84
C ILE A 316 0.07 11.59 -2.55
N VAL A 317 -1.24 11.63 -2.27
CA VAL A 317 -1.95 12.83 -1.83
C VAL A 317 -1.81 12.99 -0.31
N THR A 318 -2.16 11.96 0.45
CA THR A 318 -2.16 11.96 1.91
C THR A 318 -1.75 10.56 2.41
N PRO A 319 -0.82 10.43 3.36
CA PRO A 319 -0.21 11.49 4.17
C PRO A 319 0.88 12.32 3.46
N LEU A 320 1.31 11.96 2.24
CA LEU A 320 2.50 12.55 1.63
C LEU A 320 2.50 14.09 1.57
N SER A 321 1.45 14.70 1.01
CA SER A 321 1.39 16.17 0.86
C SER A 321 0.60 16.88 1.97
N ILE A 322 -0.07 16.12 2.83
CA ILE A 322 -0.94 16.63 3.89
C ILE A 322 -0.82 15.66 5.06
N HIS A 323 -0.16 16.06 6.15
CA HIS A 323 0.02 15.20 7.31
C HIS A 323 0.05 15.99 8.61
N SER A 324 -0.26 15.33 9.73
CA SER A 324 -0.18 15.92 11.06
C SER A 324 1.25 15.79 11.63
N LYS A 325 1.50 16.41 12.77
CA LYS A 325 2.77 16.27 13.49
C LYS A 325 3.02 14.83 13.95
N GLU A 326 1.97 14.10 14.31
CA GLU A 326 2.00 12.70 14.70
C GLU A 326 2.55 11.81 13.59
N ILE A 327 2.26 12.16 12.33
CA ILE A 327 2.78 11.46 11.15
C ILE A 327 4.18 11.95 10.78
N GLN A 328 4.44 13.27 10.79
CA GLN A 328 5.78 13.82 10.45
C GLN A 328 6.87 13.34 11.41
N TYR A 329 6.56 13.33 12.71
CA TYR A 329 7.47 12.99 13.79
C TYR A 329 7.06 11.68 14.44
N PHE A 330 6.72 10.69 13.61
CA PHE A 330 6.27 9.38 14.06
C PHE A 330 7.29 8.74 14.99
N ASP A 331 6.81 8.27 16.14
CA ASP A 331 7.59 7.52 17.11
C ASP A 331 7.33 6.03 16.90
N TYR A 332 8.31 5.32 16.37
CA TYR A 332 8.20 3.90 15.99
C TYR A 332 8.12 2.95 17.18
N ASN A 333 8.27 3.43 18.42
CA ASN A 333 8.23 2.61 19.64
C ASN A 333 7.14 3.06 20.62
N THR A 334 6.79 4.35 20.64
CA THR A 334 5.68 4.90 21.42
C THR A 334 4.86 5.92 20.61
N PRO A 335 4.17 5.51 19.54
CA PRO A 335 3.50 6.43 18.63
C PRO A 335 2.33 7.16 19.30
N LYS A 336 2.14 8.41 18.89
CA LYS A 336 0.87 9.11 19.05
C LYS A 336 0.13 9.00 17.73
N MET A 337 -1.15 8.64 17.78
CA MET A 337 -1.96 8.50 16.58
C MET A 337 -2.69 9.81 16.27
N SER A 338 -2.84 10.09 14.98
CA SER A 338 -3.61 11.24 14.51
C SER A 338 -5.12 11.04 14.67
N GLU A 339 -5.83 12.14 14.90
CA GLU A 339 -7.29 12.23 14.89
C GLU A 339 -7.94 12.03 13.50
N HIS A 340 -7.15 11.85 12.44
CA HIS A 340 -7.65 11.99 11.06
C HIS A 340 -7.43 10.80 10.13
N LEU A 341 -7.53 9.57 10.63
CA LEU A 341 -7.55 8.37 9.76
C LEU A 341 -8.70 8.39 8.74
N TRP A 342 -9.80 9.10 9.02
CA TRP A 342 -10.86 9.35 8.03
C TRP A 342 -10.35 10.06 6.77
N MET A 343 -9.30 10.88 6.90
CA MET A 343 -8.65 11.58 5.80
C MET A 343 -7.55 10.72 5.19
N TYR A 344 -6.67 10.11 6.01
CA TYR A 344 -5.55 9.31 5.51
C TYR A 344 -5.99 8.07 4.74
N GLU A 345 -6.93 7.30 5.30
CA GLU A 345 -7.46 6.09 4.67
C GLU A 345 -8.78 6.35 3.96
N GLY A 346 -9.69 7.07 4.62
CA GLY A 346 -11.04 7.23 4.10
C GLY A 346 -11.11 8.02 2.79
N VAL A 347 -10.37 9.13 2.66
CA VAL A 347 -10.35 9.90 1.40
C VAL A 347 -9.63 9.12 0.30
N THR A 348 -8.55 8.41 0.64
CA THR A 348 -7.81 7.55 -0.29
C THR A 348 -8.71 6.44 -0.85
N GLU A 349 -9.42 5.74 0.03
CA GLU A 349 -10.37 4.69 -0.34
C GLU A 349 -11.55 5.25 -1.16
N TYR A 350 -12.05 6.44 -0.80
CA TYR A 350 -13.07 7.10 -1.61
C TYR A 350 -12.57 7.46 -3.01
N PHE A 351 -11.33 7.95 -3.13
CA PHE A 351 -10.73 8.21 -4.44
C PHE A 351 -10.52 6.93 -5.24
N ALA A 352 -10.08 5.84 -4.63
CA ALA A 352 -9.95 4.51 -5.25
C ALA A 352 -11.26 4.00 -5.87
N ASN A 353 -12.41 4.48 -5.40
CA ASN A 353 -13.72 4.19 -5.99
C ASN A 353 -14.19 5.28 -6.97
N LEU A 354 -14.06 6.56 -6.59
CA LEU A 354 -14.55 7.68 -7.38
C LEU A 354 -13.81 7.79 -8.72
N PHE A 355 -12.50 7.58 -8.77
CA PHE A 355 -11.75 7.69 -10.02
C PHE A 355 -12.20 6.66 -11.06
N GLN A 356 -12.61 5.47 -10.62
CA GLN A 356 -13.03 4.40 -11.52
C GLN A 356 -14.31 4.80 -12.25
N VAL A 357 -15.31 5.30 -11.52
CA VAL A 357 -16.54 5.80 -12.16
C VAL A 357 -16.25 7.07 -12.95
N ASN A 358 -15.40 7.96 -12.46
CA ASN A 358 -15.00 9.18 -13.14
C ASN A 358 -14.38 8.91 -14.53
N GLN A 359 -13.49 7.93 -14.60
CA GLN A 359 -12.77 7.55 -15.82
C GLN A 359 -13.46 6.46 -16.64
N GLY A 360 -14.67 6.03 -16.24
CA GLY A 360 -15.48 5.08 -16.98
C GLY A 360 -14.98 3.63 -16.92
N LEU A 361 -14.18 3.30 -15.90
CA LEU A 361 -13.74 1.92 -15.62
C LEU A 361 -14.82 1.09 -14.95
N ILE A 362 -15.75 1.75 -14.25
CA ILE A 362 -16.99 1.16 -13.72
C ILE A 362 -18.18 2.05 -14.06
N THR A 363 -19.36 1.47 -14.05
CA THR A 363 -20.65 2.13 -14.20
C THR A 363 -21.03 2.91 -12.94
N GLU A 364 -22.00 3.82 -13.07
CA GLU A 364 -22.52 4.58 -11.93
C GLU A 364 -23.20 3.65 -10.90
N ASP A 365 -23.93 2.64 -11.37
CA ASP A 365 -24.60 1.69 -10.49
C ASP A 365 -23.61 0.80 -9.72
N GLU A 366 -22.50 0.39 -10.34
CA GLU A 366 -21.43 -0.32 -9.64
C GLU A 366 -20.83 0.55 -8.53
N PHE A 367 -20.59 1.83 -8.81
CA PHE A 367 -20.13 2.77 -7.79
C PHE A 367 -21.15 2.94 -6.65
N TYR A 368 -22.44 3.08 -6.96
CA TYR A 368 -23.50 3.16 -5.95
C TYR A 368 -23.59 1.90 -5.09
N ASN A 369 -23.47 0.72 -5.71
CA ASN A 369 -23.45 -0.55 -5.01
C ASN A 369 -22.27 -0.65 -4.04
N ARG A 370 -21.05 -0.29 -4.49
CA ARG A 370 -19.86 -0.26 -3.62
C ARG A 370 -20.05 0.68 -2.41
N MET A 371 -20.68 1.83 -2.60
CA MET A 371 -20.99 2.73 -1.47
C MET A 371 -22.07 2.15 -0.55
N ALA A 372 -23.09 1.48 -1.10
CA ALA A 372 -24.12 0.81 -0.31
C ALA A 372 -23.54 -0.35 0.52
N GLU A 373 -22.66 -1.16 -0.05
CA GLU A 373 -21.94 -2.24 0.64
C GLU A 373 -21.09 -1.69 1.79
N LYS A 374 -20.40 -0.57 1.59
CA LYS A 374 -19.67 0.11 2.68
C LYS A 374 -20.58 0.57 3.80
N ILE A 375 -21.77 1.09 3.47
CA ILE A 375 -22.78 1.48 4.49
C ILE A 375 -23.19 0.24 5.28
N GLU A 376 -23.58 -0.84 4.61
CA GLU A 376 -24.00 -2.08 5.25
C GLU A 376 -22.88 -2.66 6.13
N ALA A 377 -21.66 -2.77 5.61
CA ALA A 377 -20.52 -3.28 6.35
C ALA A 377 -20.17 -2.41 7.57
N SER A 378 -20.32 -1.08 7.47
CA SER A 378 -20.04 -0.15 8.57
C SER A 378 -20.98 -0.33 9.77
N THR A 379 -22.19 -0.89 9.56
CA THR A 379 -23.16 -1.16 10.64
C THR A 379 -22.70 -2.22 11.64
N ARG A 380 -21.66 -2.99 11.30
CA ARG A 380 -21.02 -3.97 12.21
C ARG A 380 -20.20 -3.28 13.31
N PHE A 381 -19.92 -1.99 13.17
CA PHE A 381 -19.16 -1.18 14.12
C PHE A 381 -20.06 -0.21 14.89
N ASN A 382 -19.53 0.42 15.95
CA ASN A 382 -20.26 1.41 16.72
C ASN A 382 -20.40 2.73 15.96
N ASP A 383 -21.56 2.97 15.37
CA ASP A 383 -21.82 4.16 14.56
C ASP A 383 -21.87 5.49 15.36
N LYS A 384 -22.04 5.42 16.69
CA LYS A 384 -22.00 6.58 17.59
C LYS A 384 -20.59 6.92 18.08
N MET A 385 -19.58 6.13 17.72
CA MET A 385 -18.22 6.41 18.12
C MET A 385 -17.70 7.63 17.36
N PRO A 386 -17.21 8.69 18.04
CA PRO A 386 -16.52 9.78 17.38
C PRO A 386 -15.30 9.24 16.62
N PHE A 387 -15.26 9.50 15.32
CA PHE A 387 -14.25 8.95 14.43
C PHE A 387 -12.85 9.48 14.76
N THR A 388 -12.75 10.74 15.19
CA THR A 388 -11.49 11.34 15.63
C THR A 388 -10.95 10.68 16.89
N ASN A 389 -11.83 10.35 17.85
CA ASN A 389 -11.45 9.64 19.07
C ASN A 389 -11.03 8.19 18.77
N MET A 390 -11.72 7.50 17.86
CA MET A 390 -11.30 6.18 17.39
C MET A 390 -9.91 6.25 16.74
N SER A 391 -9.69 7.21 15.84
CA SER A 391 -8.42 7.40 15.12
C SER A 391 -7.24 7.64 16.08
N LYS A 392 -7.41 8.56 17.03
CA LYS A 392 -6.39 8.94 18.01
C LYS A 392 -5.97 7.82 18.96
N ASN A 393 -6.85 6.85 19.17
CA ASN A 393 -6.63 5.77 20.14
C ASN A 393 -6.67 4.39 19.46
N ILE A 394 -6.46 4.31 18.14
CA ILE A 394 -6.69 3.08 17.38
C ILE A 394 -5.84 1.90 17.86
N LEU A 395 -4.68 2.16 18.46
CA LEU A 395 -3.81 1.13 19.00
C LEU A 395 -4.31 0.54 20.33
N ASP A 396 -5.19 1.25 21.04
CA ASP A 396 -5.78 0.74 22.27
C ASP A 396 -6.76 -0.39 21.96
N LYS A 397 -6.76 -1.42 22.82
CA LYS A 397 -7.63 -2.61 22.70
C LYS A 397 -9.11 -2.28 22.50
N GLN A 398 -9.58 -1.15 23.02
CA GLN A 398 -10.97 -0.72 22.87
C GLN A 398 -11.33 -0.30 21.42
N TYR A 399 -10.36 0.20 20.66
CA TYR A 399 -10.59 0.79 19.34
C TYR A 399 -9.96 -0.02 18.21
N LYS A 400 -8.94 -0.84 18.49
CA LYS A 400 -8.21 -1.65 17.51
C LYS A 400 -9.12 -2.41 16.55
N ASP A 401 -10.13 -3.09 17.07
CA ASP A 401 -11.06 -3.89 16.24
C ASP A 401 -11.95 -3.03 15.32
N SER A 402 -11.99 -1.71 15.51
CA SER A 402 -12.70 -0.76 14.65
C SER A 402 -11.86 -0.23 13.50
N TYR A 403 -10.57 -0.61 13.40
CA TYR A 403 -9.67 -0.07 12.39
C TYR A 403 -10.21 -0.26 10.97
N TYR A 404 -10.76 -1.42 10.63
CA TYR A 404 -11.33 -1.66 9.29
C TYR A 404 -12.43 -0.65 8.89
N ASN A 405 -13.08 -0.01 9.86
CA ASN A 405 -14.09 1.02 9.60
C ASN A 405 -13.50 2.32 9.00
N VAL A 406 -12.17 2.52 9.00
CA VAL A 406 -11.49 3.62 8.27
C VAL A 406 -11.73 3.54 6.77
N TYR A 407 -11.72 2.33 6.19
CA TYR A 407 -11.99 2.08 4.78
C TYR A 407 -13.50 2.08 4.44
N LEU A 408 -14.35 1.92 5.45
CA LEU A 408 -15.81 1.90 5.27
C LEU A 408 -16.39 3.29 5.53
N LYS A 409 -16.59 3.63 6.81
CA LYS A 409 -17.15 4.91 7.23
C LYS A 409 -16.25 6.09 6.88
N GLY A 410 -14.92 5.93 6.85
CA GLY A 410 -14.03 7.00 6.38
C GLY A 410 -14.27 7.37 4.91
N ALA A 411 -14.44 6.39 4.02
CA ALA A 411 -14.79 6.64 2.62
C ALA A 411 -16.17 7.31 2.47
N LEU A 412 -17.12 6.94 3.32
CA LEU A 412 -18.45 7.55 3.34
C LEU A 412 -18.43 8.99 3.90
N ILE A 413 -17.54 9.29 4.86
CA ILE A 413 -17.28 10.66 5.32
C ILE A 413 -16.77 11.51 4.14
N ALA A 414 -15.79 11.01 3.39
CA ALA A 414 -15.25 11.67 2.21
C ALA A 414 -16.33 11.90 1.13
N MET A 415 -17.16 10.90 0.86
CA MET A 415 -18.30 11.01 -0.07
C MET A 415 -19.29 12.12 0.36
N CYS A 416 -19.66 12.17 1.63
CA CYS A 416 -20.58 13.18 2.14
C CYS A 416 -20.01 14.60 2.02
N ILE A 417 -18.70 14.78 2.30
CA ILE A 417 -17.99 16.04 2.11
C ILE A 417 -18.00 16.43 0.63
N ASP A 418 -17.71 15.49 -0.27
CA ASP A 418 -17.72 15.73 -1.71
C ASP A 418 -19.09 16.22 -2.20
N ILE A 419 -20.16 15.46 -1.91
CA ILE A 419 -21.53 15.82 -2.26
C ILE A 419 -21.91 17.20 -1.71
N GLN A 420 -21.56 17.49 -0.45
CA GLN A 420 -21.91 18.76 0.18
C GLN A 420 -21.12 19.94 -0.42
N MET A 421 -19.85 19.75 -0.77
CA MET A 421 -19.07 20.74 -1.49
C MET A 421 -19.63 20.99 -2.89
N ARG A 422 -20.07 19.93 -3.59
CA ARG A 422 -20.71 20.04 -4.91
C ARG A 422 -21.99 20.87 -4.79
N GLU A 423 -22.84 20.59 -3.80
CA GLU A 423 -24.06 21.36 -3.56
C GLU A 423 -23.76 22.84 -3.29
N SER A 424 -22.86 23.16 -2.34
CA SER A 424 -22.50 24.53 -1.97
C SER A 424 -21.81 25.32 -3.09
N SER A 425 -21.25 24.63 -4.10
CA SER A 425 -20.52 25.23 -5.21
C SER A 425 -21.25 25.16 -6.56
N ASN A 426 -22.50 24.68 -6.59
CA ASN A 426 -23.23 24.36 -7.82
C ASN A 426 -22.44 23.43 -8.77
N GLY A 427 -21.74 22.46 -8.20
CA GLY A 427 -20.94 21.45 -8.89
C GLY A 427 -19.49 21.85 -9.17
N ALA A 428 -19.08 23.11 -8.95
CA ALA A 428 -17.76 23.59 -9.35
C ALA A 428 -16.59 23.07 -8.47
N ARG A 429 -16.87 22.64 -7.24
CA ARG A 429 -15.86 22.16 -6.29
C ARG A 429 -16.33 20.85 -5.65
N GLY A 430 -15.41 19.89 -5.53
CA GLY A 430 -15.59 18.63 -4.82
C GLY A 430 -14.42 18.36 -3.88
N ILE A 431 -14.38 17.16 -3.28
CA ILE A 431 -13.36 16.82 -2.29
C ILE A 431 -11.94 16.81 -2.87
N LEU A 432 -11.75 16.48 -4.16
CA LEU A 432 -10.45 16.62 -4.82
C LEU A 432 -9.92 18.06 -4.78
N SER A 433 -10.80 19.06 -4.95
CA SER A 433 -10.41 20.47 -4.85
C SER A 433 -10.04 20.87 -3.41
N LEU A 434 -10.64 20.25 -2.39
CA LEU A 434 -10.24 20.42 -1.00
C LEU A 434 -8.84 19.83 -0.77
N MET A 435 -8.59 18.60 -1.22
CA MET A 435 -7.28 17.97 -1.06
C MET A 435 -6.18 18.75 -1.78
N GLN A 436 -6.46 19.29 -2.98
CA GLN A 436 -5.53 20.20 -3.67
C GLN A 436 -5.27 21.48 -2.86
N ALA A 437 -6.30 22.08 -2.25
CA ALA A 437 -6.13 23.29 -1.44
C ALA A 437 -5.32 23.02 -0.16
N LEU A 438 -5.55 21.89 0.52
CA LEU A 438 -4.78 21.46 1.67
C LEU A 438 -3.32 21.15 1.29
N SER A 439 -3.11 20.46 0.17
CA SER A 439 -1.78 20.16 -0.37
C SER A 439 -0.98 21.45 -0.66
N ASN A 440 -1.64 22.49 -1.18
CA ASN A 440 -1.01 23.80 -1.39
C ASN A 440 -0.70 24.55 -0.08
N GLU A 441 -1.52 24.35 0.97
CA GLU A 441 -1.35 25.01 2.28
C GLU A 441 -0.22 24.38 3.12
N TYR A 442 -0.07 23.06 3.03
CA TYR A 442 0.83 22.26 3.85
C TYR A 442 2.01 21.72 3.03
N GLY A 443 1.73 20.96 1.97
CA GLY A 443 2.76 20.30 1.19
C GLY A 443 3.58 19.31 2.03
N ASN A 444 4.62 18.74 1.43
CA ASN A 444 5.35 17.62 2.03
C ASN A 444 6.20 17.98 3.27
N ASN A 445 6.37 19.26 3.59
CA ASN A 445 7.33 19.71 4.62
C ASN A 445 6.68 20.44 5.81
N LYS A 446 5.37 20.71 5.78
CA LYS A 446 4.68 21.48 6.83
C LYS A 446 3.55 20.65 7.43
N PRO A 447 3.78 19.98 8.58
CA PRO A 447 2.71 19.29 9.28
C PRO A 447 1.69 20.28 9.86
N PHE A 448 0.45 19.83 10.05
CA PHE A 448 -0.58 20.53 10.82
C PHE A 448 -0.69 19.98 12.25
N ASN A 449 -1.32 20.74 13.16
CA ASN A 449 -1.79 20.20 14.45
C ASN A 449 -3.19 19.62 14.25
N ASP A 450 -3.46 18.43 14.76
CA ASP A 450 -4.75 17.74 14.60
C ASP A 450 -5.94 18.66 14.94
N GLU A 451 -5.87 19.39 16.06
CA GLU A 451 -6.95 20.27 16.51
C GLU A 451 -7.29 21.42 15.54
N ASP A 452 -6.37 21.79 14.64
CA ASP A 452 -6.53 22.91 13.71
C ASP A 452 -7.16 22.50 12.37
N LEU A 453 -7.16 21.19 12.02
CA LEU A 453 -7.48 20.74 10.67
C LEU A 453 -8.92 21.12 10.26
N PHE A 454 -9.90 20.90 11.14
CA PHE A 454 -11.32 21.18 10.80
C PHE A 454 -11.58 22.66 10.60
N ALA A 455 -10.96 23.53 11.40
CA ALA A 455 -11.06 24.98 11.22
C ALA A 455 -10.43 25.41 9.89
N LYS A 456 -9.28 24.82 9.53
CA LYS A 456 -8.64 25.05 8.23
C LYS A 456 -9.52 24.59 7.06
N ILE A 457 -10.08 23.37 7.12
CA ILE A 457 -10.99 22.85 6.09
C ILE A 457 -12.18 23.79 5.92
N THR A 458 -12.78 24.24 7.03
CA THR A 458 -13.91 25.19 7.01
C THR A 458 -13.54 26.48 6.29
N ALA A 459 -12.36 27.05 6.58
CA ALA A 459 -11.88 28.28 5.96
C ALA A 459 -11.59 28.13 4.45
N LEU A 460 -11.14 26.94 4.01
CA LEU A 460 -10.86 26.65 2.59
C LEU A 460 -12.12 26.28 1.80
N THR A 461 -13.21 25.92 2.47
CA THR A 461 -14.43 25.40 1.86
C THR A 461 -15.65 26.24 2.25
N TYR A 462 -16.53 25.71 3.09
CA TYR A 462 -17.81 26.28 3.45
C TYR A 462 -18.14 25.98 4.93
N PRO A 463 -18.89 26.86 5.63
CA PRO A 463 -19.32 26.63 7.01
C PRO A 463 -20.03 25.30 7.23
N GLU A 464 -20.80 24.82 6.24
CA GLU A 464 -21.55 23.57 6.30
C GLU A 464 -20.64 22.34 6.36
N ILE A 465 -19.45 22.40 5.75
CA ILE A 465 -18.44 21.33 5.82
C ILE A 465 -17.85 21.27 7.24
N GLY A 466 -17.54 22.43 7.83
CA GLY A 466 -17.12 22.53 9.21
C GLY A 466 -18.17 21.98 10.19
N ALA A 467 -19.44 22.33 9.98
CA ALA A 467 -20.55 21.82 10.78
C ALA A 467 -20.71 20.29 10.63
N PHE A 468 -20.52 19.75 9.42
CA PHE A 468 -20.54 18.31 9.16
C PHE A 468 -19.43 17.59 9.94
N LEU A 469 -18.18 18.05 9.81
CA LEU A 469 -17.02 17.46 10.47
C LEU A 469 -17.19 17.44 12.00
N ASN A 470 -17.61 18.56 12.58
CA ASN A 470 -17.82 18.65 14.03
C ASN A 470 -18.97 17.74 14.52
N LYS A 471 -20.06 17.63 13.75
CA LYS A 471 -21.24 16.87 14.18
C LYS A 471 -21.09 15.37 14.00
N TYR A 472 -20.55 14.93 12.87
CA TYR A 472 -20.59 13.52 12.45
C TYR A 472 -19.24 12.82 12.47
N VAL A 473 -18.13 13.57 12.50
CA VAL A 473 -16.77 13.00 12.55
C VAL A 473 -16.19 13.13 13.95
N ALA A 474 -16.19 14.33 14.53
CA ALA A 474 -15.79 14.54 15.92
C ALA A 474 -16.92 14.32 16.94
N GLY A 475 -18.17 14.30 16.50
CA GLY A 475 -19.34 14.03 17.32
C GLY A 475 -19.76 12.56 17.30
N ASP A 476 -20.76 12.25 18.10
CA ASP A 476 -21.33 10.90 18.28
C ASP A 476 -22.59 10.66 17.44
N THR A 477 -22.90 11.57 16.51
CA THR A 477 -24.12 11.48 15.71
C THR A 477 -23.88 10.63 14.45
N PRO A 478 -24.69 9.58 14.20
CA PRO A 478 -24.72 8.86 12.92
C PRO A 478 -24.92 9.75 11.70
N ILE A 479 -24.26 9.42 10.58
CA ILE A 479 -24.43 10.16 9.32
C ILE A 479 -25.72 9.70 8.63
N PRO A 480 -26.64 10.62 8.24
CA PRO A 480 -27.84 10.25 7.50
C PRO A 480 -27.52 10.11 6.00
N TYR A 481 -26.86 9.01 5.59
CA TYR A 481 -26.36 8.83 4.22
C TYR A 481 -27.42 9.05 3.12
N ASN A 482 -28.66 8.60 3.35
CA ASN A 482 -29.77 8.80 2.40
C ASN A 482 -30.04 10.27 2.08
N ASP A 483 -29.88 11.16 3.06
CA ASP A 483 -30.07 12.60 2.87
C ASP A 483 -28.99 13.18 1.95
N TYR A 484 -27.77 12.63 1.99
CA TYR A 484 -26.68 13.04 1.11
C TYR A 484 -26.88 12.50 -0.31
N PHE A 485 -27.22 11.23 -0.50
CA PHE A 485 -27.53 10.69 -1.82
C PHE A 485 -28.71 11.42 -2.49
N ALA A 486 -29.74 11.79 -1.73
CA ALA A 486 -30.88 12.53 -2.25
C ALA A 486 -30.48 13.91 -2.84
N LYS A 487 -29.42 14.56 -2.33
CA LYS A 487 -28.90 15.83 -2.88
C LYS A 487 -28.45 15.69 -4.34
N VAL A 488 -27.96 14.51 -4.70
CA VAL A 488 -27.48 14.15 -6.05
C VAL A 488 -28.49 13.28 -6.82
N GLY A 489 -29.73 13.18 -6.34
CA GLY A 489 -30.82 12.48 -7.04
C GLY A 489 -30.74 10.96 -6.98
N VAL A 490 -29.93 10.42 -6.07
CA VAL A 490 -29.80 8.99 -5.81
C VAL A 490 -30.65 8.63 -4.59
N ILE A 491 -31.48 7.60 -4.71
CA ILE A 491 -32.30 7.09 -3.59
C ILE A 491 -32.25 5.56 -3.56
N LYS A 492 -32.58 4.99 -2.40
CA LYS A 492 -32.84 3.55 -2.32
C LYS A 492 -34.12 3.21 -3.09
N GLY A 493 -34.03 2.28 -4.02
CA GLY A 493 -35.16 1.85 -4.84
C GLY A 493 -34.92 0.46 -5.45
N SER A 494 -35.84 0.05 -6.31
CA SER A 494 -35.68 -1.15 -7.15
C SER A 494 -35.69 -0.73 -8.62
N VAL A 495 -34.74 -1.22 -9.40
CA VAL A 495 -34.73 -1.06 -10.86
C VAL A 495 -34.68 -2.43 -11.51
N LYS A 496 -35.29 -2.54 -12.69
CA LYS A 496 -35.25 -3.77 -13.49
C LYS A 496 -33.94 -3.84 -14.27
N LYS A 497 -33.13 -4.86 -13.96
CA LYS A 497 -31.90 -5.18 -14.73
C LYS A 497 -32.04 -6.52 -15.44
N PRO A 498 -31.36 -6.72 -16.58
CA PRO A 498 -31.21 -8.05 -17.14
C PRO A 498 -30.49 -8.96 -16.14
N ALA A 499 -31.11 -10.08 -15.77
CA ALA A 499 -30.52 -11.08 -14.90
C ALA A 499 -29.40 -11.84 -15.62
N ASN A 500 -28.36 -12.22 -14.87
CA ASN A 500 -27.28 -13.03 -15.42
C ASN A 500 -27.83 -14.42 -15.84
N PRO A 501 -27.50 -14.93 -17.04
CA PRO A 501 -27.99 -16.23 -17.51
C PRO A 501 -27.56 -17.42 -16.65
N PHE A 502 -26.51 -17.28 -15.83
CA PHE A 502 -25.91 -18.32 -15.00
C PHE A 502 -25.90 -18.00 -13.50
N LEU A 503 -26.43 -16.86 -13.05
CA LEU A 503 -26.59 -16.51 -11.64
C LEU A 503 -28.01 -16.01 -11.31
N LYS A 504 -28.48 -16.29 -10.10
CA LYS A 504 -29.69 -15.73 -9.49
C LYS A 504 -29.31 -15.02 -8.19
N GLY A 505 -29.06 -13.71 -8.24
CA GLY A 505 -28.27 -13.05 -7.20
C GLY A 505 -26.91 -13.76 -7.07
N ASP A 506 -26.52 -14.15 -5.86
CA ASP A 506 -25.25 -14.88 -5.62
C ASP A 506 -25.34 -16.40 -5.85
N MET A 507 -26.53 -16.93 -6.17
CA MET A 507 -26.74 -18.37 -6.34
C MET A 507 -26.54 -18.80 -7.80
N PRO A 508 -25.59 -19.69 -8.12
CA PRO A 508 -25.34 -20.09 -9.50
C PRO A 508 -26.41 -21.05 -10.04
N TYR A 509 -26.78 -20.88 -11.31
CA TYR A 509 -27.57 -21.83 -12.10
C TYR A 509 -26.73 -22.99 -12.66
N ILE A 510 -25.43 -22.99 -12.38
CA ILE A 510 -24.46 -23.99 -12.83
C ILE A 510 -23.73 -24.58 -11.64
N THR A 511 -23.28 -25.81 -11.76
CA THR A 511 -22.38 -26.47 -10.81
C THR A 511 -21.24 -27.14 -11.56
N VAL A 512 -20.30 -27.73 -10.84
CA VAL A 512 -19.11 -28.35 -11.41
C VAL A 512 -19.01 -29.79 -10.94
N ASN A 513 -18.69 -30.70 -11.86
CA ASN A 513 -18.26 -32.04 -11.51
C ASN A 513 -16.79 -31.99 -11.06
N PRO A 514 -16.48 -32.23 -9.78
CA PRO A 514 -15.12 -32.06 -9.27
C PRO A 514 -14.12 -33.07 -9.87
N ALA A 515 -14.59 -34.23 -10.35
CA ALA A 515 -13.72 -35.25 -10.93
C ALA A 515 -13.30 -34.92 -12.37
N THR A 516 -14.18 -34.27 -13.14
CA THR A 516 -13.93 -33.96 -14.56
C THR A 516 -13.68 -32.47 -14.82
N LYS A 517 -13.89 -31.61 -13.81
CA LYS A 517 -13.93 -30.14 -13.92
C LYS A 517 -14.98 -29.61 -14.90
N GLU A 518 -15.89 -30.46 -15.37
CA GLU A 518 -16.93 -30.07 -16.32
C GLU A 518 -18.01 -29.23 -15.61
N ILE A 519 -18.45 -28.15 -16.27
CA ILE A 519 -19.57 -27.33 -15.81
C ILE A 519 -20.87 -28.01 -16.23
N MET A 520 -21.85 -28.08 -15.33
CA MET A 520 -23.11 -28.75 -15.57
C MET A 520 -24.31 -27.98 -15.00
N ILE A 521 -25.48 -28.19 -15.60
CA ILE A 521 -26.74 -27.68 -15.07
C ILE A 521 -27.23 -28.63 -13.96
N PRO A 522 -27.43 -28.16 -12.71
CA PRO A 522 -27.80 -29.02 -11.60
C PRO A 522 -29.12 -29.78 -11.83
N PRO A 523 -29.23 -31.04 -11.37
CA PRO A 523 -30.48 -31.78 -11.42
C PRO A 523 -31.57 -31.10 -10.57
N GLY A 524 -32.81 -31.11 -11.06
CA GLY A 524 -33.97 -30.59 -10.33
C GLY A 524 -34.06 -29.06 -10.21
N MET A 525 -33.14 -28.32 -10.83
CA MET A 525 -33.15 -26.86 -10.83
C MET A 525 -34.27 -26.31 -11.71
N GLU A 526 -34.89 -25.20 -11.28
CA GLU A 526 -35.76 -24.41 -12.13
C GLU A 526 -34.93 -23.56 -13.09
N LEU A 527 -34.99 -23.89 -14.38
CA LEU A 527 -34.26 -23.17 -15.42
C LEU A 527 -34.84 -21.76 -15.64
N ASN A 528 -33.97 -20.77 -15.85
CA ASN A 528 -34.40 -19.42 -16.22
C ASN A 528 -34.88 -19.33 -17.69
N GLY A 529 -35.38 -18.16 -18.09
CA GLY A 529 -35.93 -17.93 -19.43
C GLY A 529 -34.93 -18.17 -20.55
N PHE A 530 -33.67 -17.77 -20.35
CA PHE A 530 -32.57 -18.02 -21.29
C PHE A 530 -32.37 -19.52 -21.52
N MET A 531 -32.12 -20.27 -20.43
CA MET A 531 -31.82 -21.71 -20.47
C MET A 531 -32.97 -22.50 -21.12
N LYS A 532 -34.23 -22.17 -20.75
CA LYS A 532 -35.42 -22.80 -21.34
C LYS A 532 -35.50 -22.57 -22.85
N LYS A 533 -35.25 -21.34 -23.32
CA LYS A 533 -35.45 -20.94 -24.72
C LYS A 533 -34.32 -21.41 -25.65
N ILE A 534 -33.07 -21.44 -25.17
CA ILE A 534 -31.95 -22.01 -25.94
C ILE A 534 -32.00 -23.55 -25.97
N GLY A 535 -32.78 -24.16 -25.07
CA GLY A 535 -33.01 -25.60 -25.01
C GLY A 535 -32.03 -26.36 -24.11
N LEU A 536 -31.42 -25.67 -23.13
CA LEU A 536 -30.68 -26.31 -22.04
C LEU A 536 -31.64 -27.08 -21.15
N LYS A 537 -31.13 -28.16 -20.56
CA LYS A 537 -31.83 -29.04 -19.63
C LYS A 537 -30.96 -29.31 -18.41
N ASN A 538 -31.61 -29.67 -17.31
CA ASN A 538 -30.92 -30.25 -16.17
C ASN A 538 -30.07 -31.45 -16.63
N ASP A 539 -28.91 -31.64 -15.99
CA ASP A 539 -27.90 -32.65 -16.32
C ASP A 539 -27.13 -32.43 -17.65
N ASP A 540 -27.36 -31.30 -18.34
CA ASP A 540 -26.49 -30.93 -19.46
C ASP A 540 -25.11 -30.49 -18.95
N THR A 541 -24.06 -30.99 -19.58
CA THR A 541 -22.69 -30.51 -19.41
C THR A 541 -22.41 -29.40 -20.43
N LEU A 542 -22.02 -28.22 -19.97
CA LEU A 542 -21.56 -27.11 -20.81
C LEU A 542 -20.11 -27.35 -21.24
N LEU A 543 -19.86 -27.32 -22.55
CA LEU A 543 -18.51 -27.52 -23.12
C LEU A 543 -17.94 -26.24 -23.70
N ALA A 544 -18.75 -25.47 -24.43
CA ALA A 544 -18.31 -24.21 -25.04
C ALA A 544 -19.48 -23.26 -25.30
N ILE A 545 -19.23 -21.96 -25.25
CA ILE A 545 -20.19 -20.92 -25.66
C ILE A 545 -19.50 -20.01 -26.68
N ASN A 546 -20.16 -19.77 -27.82
CA ASN A 546 -19.65 -18.98 -28.94
C ASN A 546 -18.25 -19.38 -29.42
N GLY A 547 -17.90 -20.67 -29.28
CA GLY A 547 -16.61 -21.23 -29.66
C GLY A 547 -15.55 -21.23 -28.56
N THR A 548 -15.77 -20.50 -27.46
CA THR A 548 -14.89 -20.51 -26.28
C THR A 548 -15.23 -21.70 -25.40
N ALA A 549 -14.25 -22.54 -25.09
CA ALA A 549 -14.43 -23.69 -24.20
C ALA A 549 -14.45 -23.25 -22.74
N TYR A 550 -15.34 -23.84 -21.93
CA TYR A 550 -15.44 -23.53 -20.51
C TYR A 550 -15.40 -24.78 -19.64
N ASN A 551 -14.70 -24.67 -18.51
CA ASN A 551 -14.61 -25.67 -17.44
C ASN A 551 -14.43 -24.94 -16.09
N LEU A 552 -14.17 -25.68 -15.01
CA LEU A 552 -13.93 -25.09 -13.69
C LEU A 552 -12.83 -24.01 -13.69
N ASP A 553 -11.77 -24.18 -14.47
CA ASP A 553 -10.57 -23.33 -14.44
C ASP A 553 -10.84 -21.93 -15.02
N ASN A 554 -11.87 -21.76 -15.87
CA ASN A 554 -12.27 -20.48 -16.44
C ASN A 554 -13.78 -20.16 -16.27
N ILE A 555 -14.42 -20.75 -15.25
CA ILE A 555 -15.84 -20.54 -14.97
C ILE A 555 -16.17 -19.07 -14.63
N TYR A 556 -15.23 -18.35 -14.02
CA TYR A 556 -15.39 -16.92 -13.75
C TYR A 556 -15.47 -16.10 -15.04
N GLU A 557 -14.66 -16.44 -16.05
CA GLU A 557 -14.71 -15.77 -17.37
C GLU A 557 -16.06 -16.01 -18.06
N LEU A 558 -16.65 -17.21 -17.91
CA LEU A 558 -18.00 -17.50 -18.39
C LEU A 558 -19.03 -16.56 -17.75
N ILE A 559 -18.99 -16.43 -16.42
CA ILE A 559 -19.93 -15.58 -15.68
C ILE A 559 -19.76 -14.12 -16.11
N MET A 560 -18.52 -13.60 -16.08
CA MET A 560 -18.22 -12.21 -16.43
C MET A 560 -18.61 -11.88 -17.86
N SER A 561 -18.20 -12.70 -18.83
CA SER A 561 -18.54 -12.47 -20.25
C SER A 561 -20.05 -12.54 -20.52
N SER A 562 -20.80 -13.30 -19.73
CA SER A 562 -22.26 -13.38 -19.86
C SER A 562 -23.00 -12.14 -19.35
N MET A 563 -22.36 -11.29 -18.54
CA MET A 563 -22.93 -10.02 -18.08
C MET A 563 -23.08 -9.01 -19.22
N ASP A 564 -22.23 -9.11 -20.25
CA ASP A 564 -22.21 -8.20 -21.40
C ASP A 564 -23.15 -8.64 -22.54
N TRP A 565 -23.81 -9.80 -22.41
CA TRP A 565 -24.70 -10.30 -23.46
C TRP A 565 -25.91 -9.39 -23.62
N LYS A 566 -26.34 -9.16 -24.86
CA LYS A 566 -27.51 -8.34 -25.17
C LYS A 566 -28.68 -9.20 -25.59
N GLU A 567 -29.88 -8.75 -25.27
CA GLU A 567 -31.11 -9.37 -25.73
C GLU A 567 -31.08 -9.55 -27.26
N ASN A 568 -31.41 -10.74 -27.73
CA ASN A 568 -31.39 -11.15 -29.14
C ASN A 568 -30.01 -11.39 -29.80
N ASP A 569 -28.89 -11.26 -29.07
CA ASP A 569 -27.59 -11.61 -29.62
C ASP A 569 -27.55 -13.09 -30.05
N PRO A 570 -26.94 -13.42 -31.21
CA PRO A 570 -26.80 -14.80 -31.63
C PRO A 570 -25.88 -15.54 -30.67
N ILE A 571 -26.32 -16.73 -30.24
CA ILE A 571 -25.55 -17.55 -29.31
C ILE A 571 -25.52 -19.01 -29.75
N THR A 572 -24.35 -19.62 -29.59
CA THR A 572 -24.13 -21.04 -29.83
C THR A 572 -23.56 -21.69 -28.58
N ILE A 573 -24.20 -22.74 -28.08
CA ILE A 573 -23.76 -23.48 -26.89
C ILE A 573 -23.47 -24.92 -27.30
N LYS A 574 -22.22 -25.36 -27.14
CA LYS A 574 -21.85 -26.77 -27.26
C LYS A 574 -22.06 -27.43 -25.90
N ILE A 575 -22.86 -28.49 -25.86
CA ILE A 575 -23.15 -29.25 -24.65
C ILE A 575 -22.90 -30.74 -24.86
N LYS A 576 -22.80 -31.48 -23.77
CA LYS A 576 -22.90 -32.95 -23.74
C LYS A 576 -24.13 -33.34 -22.93
N ARG A 577 -25.04 -34.07 -23.56
CA ARG A 577 -26.30 -34.57 -22.96
C ARG A 577 -26.37 -36.06 -23.21
N ASN A 578 -26.57 -36.87 -22.17
CA ASN A 578 -26.55 -38.33 -22.25
C ASN A 578 -25.29 -38.87 -22.98
N ASN A 579 -24.11 -38.32 -22.64
CA ASN A 579 -22.82 -38.64 -23.25
C ASN A 579 -22.69 -38.37 -24.76
N LYS A 580 -23.60 -37.60 -25.36
CA LYS A 580 -23.50 -37.16 -26.76
C LYS A 580 -23.32 -35.66 -26.83
N GLU A 581 -22.29 -35.23 -27.55
CA GLU A 581 -22.11 -33.82 -27.88
C GLU A 581 -23.21 -33.34 -28.83
N GLN A 582 -23.72 -32.15 -28.58
CA GLN A 582 -24.64 -31.46 -29.49
C GLN A 582 -24.45 -29.95 -29.36
N THR A 583 -24.84 -29.24 -30.41
CA THR A 583 -24.74 -27.79 -30.47
C THR A 583 -26.13 -27.18 -30.48
N LEU A 584 -26.42 -26.38 -29.47
CA LEU A 584 -27.62 -25.54 -29.39
C LEU A 584 -27.32 -24.19 -30.04
N LYS A 585 -28.23 -23.69 -30.87
CA LYS A 585 -28.13 -22.38 -31.52
C LYS A 585 -29.41 -21.61 -31.28
N GLY A 586 -29.28 -20.33 -31.01
CA GLY A 586 -30.43 -19.47 -30.81
C GLY A 586 -30.01 -18.04 -30.56
N LYS A 587 -30.82 -17.36 -29.76
CA LYS A 587 -30.59 -15.98 -29.36
C LYS A 587 -30.62 -15.87 -27.84
N VAL A 588 -29.80 -14.97 -27.30
CA VAL A 588 -29.86 -14.59 -25.89
C VAL A 588 -31.28 -14.08 -25.56
N THR A 589 -31.79 -14.48 -24.40
CA THR A 589 -33.09 -14.03 -23.88
C THR A 589 -32.92 -13.80 -22.38
N LEU A 590 -32.70 -12.55 -22.03
CA LEU A 590 -32.48 -12.08 -20.67
C LEU A 590 -33.84 -11.89 -20.00
N THR A 591 -33.98 -12.51 -18.83
CA THR A 591 -35.10 -12.19 -17.93
C THR A 591 -34.75 -10.93 -17.17
N MET A 592 -35.70 -10.00 -17.01
CA MET A 592 -35.49 -8.85 -16.15
C MET A 592 -35.76 -9.24 -14.69
N GLU A 593 -34.88 -8.86 -13.78
CA GLU A 593 -35.06 -8.99 -12.33
C GLU A 593 -35.07 -7.62 -11.66
N ASP A 594 -35.82 -7.52 -10.57
CA ASP A 594 -35.86 -6.35 -9.72
C ASP A 594 -34.62 -6.37 -8.81
N VAL A 595 -33.75 -5.37 -8.96
CA VAL A 595 -32.53 -5.21 -8.17
C VAL A 595 -32.72 -4.06 -7.20
N GLU A 596 -32.82 -4.38 -5.91
CA GLU A 596 -32.82 -3.38 -4.84
C GLU A 596 -31.43 -2.76 -4.70
N GLY A 597 -31.37 -1.44 -4.54
CA GLY A 597 -30.09 -0.74 -4.39
C GLY A 597 -30.25 0.78 -4.38
N LEU A 598 -29.13 1.47 -4.41
CA LEU A 598 -29.08 2.91 -4.66
C LEU A 598 -29.12 3.17 -6.16
N HIS A 599 -30.07 4.00 -6.60
CA HIS A 599 -30.28 4.29 -8.01
C HIS A 599 -30.50 5.77 -8.23
N PHE A 600 -29.99 6.29 -9.34
CA PHE A 600 -30.33 7.64 -9.79
C PHE A 600 -31.77 7.67 -10.32
N THR A 601 -32.64 8.46 -9.68
CA THR A 601 -34.06 8.54 -10.04
C THR A 601 -34.57 9.96 -10.30
N ASP A 602 -33.85 10.99 -9.85
CA ASP A 602 -34.27 12.39 -10.00
C ASP A 602 -33.50 13.10 -11.11
N ASN A 603 -34.09 13.12 -12.32
CA ASN A 603 -33.53 13.79 -13.49
C ASN A 603 -33.28 15.31 -13.29
N SER A 604 -33.96 15.97 -12.34
CA SER A 604 -33.67 17.38 -12.04
C SER A 604 -32.27 17.59 -11.45
N LYS A 605 -31.69 16.52 -10.88
CA LYS A 605 -30.34 16.49 -10.28
C LYS A 605 -29.26 15.96 -11.22
N ALA A 606 -29.57 15.69 -12.49
CA ALA A 606 -28.61 15.11 -13.44
C ALA A 606 -27.29 15.89 -13.52
N LYS A 607 -27.34 17.24 -13.51
CA LYS A 607 -26.15 18.08 -13.56
C LYS A 607 -25.26 17.94 -12.32
N ILE A 608 -25.85 17.88 -11.12
CA ILE A 608 -25.08 17.78 -9.87
C ILE A 608 -24.54 16.36 -9.67
N LYS A 609 -25.31 15.33 -10.08
CA LYS A 609 -24.86 13.95 -10.15
C LYS A 609 -23.67 13.79 -11.09
N GLU A 610 -23.76 14.39 -12.28
CA GLU A 610 -22.66 14.39 -13.25
C GLU A 610 -21.41 15.07 -12.67
N ALA A 611 -21.55 16.25 -12.07
CA ALA A 611 -20.43 16.94 -11.43
C ALA A 611 -19.81 16.12 -10.28
N TRP A 612 -20.63 15.42 -9.50
CA TRP A 612 -20.14 14.54 -8.43
C TRP A 612 -19.30 13.38 -8.99
N LEU A 613 -19.81 12.63 -9.96
CA LEU A 613 -19.13 11.44 -10.47
C LEU A 613 -18.03 11.74 -11.48
N LYS A 614 -18.18 12.78 -12.30
CA LYS A 614 -17.34 13.06 -13.47
C LYS A 614 -16.41 14.26 -13.33
N GLY A 615 -16.55 15.04 -12.27
CA GLY A 615 -15.64 16.15 -11.98
C GLY A 615 -16.20 17.51 -12.33
#